data_AF-A0AAD1E912-F1
#
_entry.id   AF-A0AAD1E912-F1
#
_cell.length_a   1.000
_cell.length_b   1.000
_cell.length_c   1.000
_cell.angle_alpha   90.00
_cell.angle_beta   90.00
_cell.angle_gamma   90.00
#
_symmetry.space_group_name_H-M   'P 1'
#
loop_
_entity.id
_entity.type
_entity.pdbx_description
1 polymer ?
#
loop_
_entity_poly.entity_id
_entity_poly.type
_entity_poly.pdbx_seq_one_letter_code
_entity_poly.pdbx_strand_id
1 'polypeptide(L)'
;MPNPTQLFQIEECPDLYVDACVCDETRNLVFLSAWARDTALQEFLARLTLGYAENGLDQFHIIQDGHSIPVFPNADQLEKRTTRQFRGTLFGSLLHLWLFDKRCTHPDRANHFAYALLEQGADPHHALWPLITETCPLPLLQHWREPVLEVLVQHQMLQPLPGALGAINAWRLNLQLDVLEPTLGDLIRRGRLNTTTQATP
;
A
#
# COMPACT_ATOMS: atom_id res chain seq x y z
N MET A 1 -26.89 3.81 -8.20
CA MET A 1 -26.25 2.61 -8.79
C MET A 1 -24.79 2.66 -8.37
N PRO A 2 -24.17 1.58 -7.88
CA PRO A 2 -22.72 1.59 -7.68
C PRO A 2 -22.07 1.86 -9.04
N ASN A 3 -21.09 2.77 -9.07
CA ASN A 3 -20.31 3.06 -10.28
C ASN A 3 -19.62 1.75 -10.70
N PRO A 4 -19.69 1.30 -11.96
CA PRO A 4 -19.01 0.09 -12.38
C PRO A 4 -17.51 0.21 -12.10
N THR A 5 -16.96 -0.75 -11.36
CA THR A 5 -15.52 -0.82 -11.08
C THR A 5 -14.78 -0.93 -12.41
N GLN A 6 -13.91 0.04 -12.69
CA GLN A 6 -13.07 0.03 -13.88
C GLN A 6 -12.06 -1.11 -13.77
N LEU A 7 -11.94 -1.91 -14.82
CA LEU A 7 -10.95 -2.98 -14.93
C LEU A 7 -9.88 -2.59 -15.95
N PHE A 8 -8.63 -2.86 -15.60
CA PHE A 8 -7.45 -2.65 -16.42
C PHE A 8 -6.87 -3.99 -16.84
N GLN A 9 -6.18 -4.05 -17.98
CA GLN A 9 -5.54 -5.29 -18.45
C GLN A 9 -4.03 -5.25 -18.18
N ILE A 10 -3.45 -6.43 -17.99
CA ILE A 10 -1.99 -6.59 -18.00
C ILE A 10 -1.57 -7.01 -19.42
N GLU A 11 -0.69 -6.25 -20.04
CA GLU A 11 -0.30 -6.45 -21.45
C GLU A 11 0.32 -7.84 -21.68
N GLU A 12 1.18 -8.29 -20.76
CA GLU A 12 1.87 -9.58 -20.81
C GLU A 12 0.99 -10.77 -20.36
N CYS A 13 -0.19 -10.49 -19.82
CA CYS A 13 -1.12 -11.45 -19.22
C CYS A 13 -2.58 -11.04 -19.50
N PRO A 14 -3.06 -11.15 -20.76
CA PRO A 14 -4.36 -10.63 -21.18
C PRO A 14 -5.58 -11.33 -20.53
N ASP A 15 -5.36 -12.50 -19.93
CA ASP A 15 -6.36 -13.24 -19.14
C ASP A 15 -6.51 -12.71 -17.70
N LEU A 16 -5.69 -11.73 -17.28
CA LEU A 16 -5.76 -11.07 -15.97
C LEU A 16 -6.37 -9.67 -16.10
N TYR A 17 -7.29 -9.36 -15.18
CA TYR A 17 -7.93 -8.06 -15.07
C TYR A 17 -7.64 -7.46 -13.70
N VAL A 18 -7.13 -6.23 -13.67
CA VAL A 18 -6.75 -5.48 -12.48
C VAL A 18 -7.86 -4.50 -12.13
N ASP A 19 -8.33 -4.50 -10.89
CA ASP A 19 -9.30 -3.51 -10.40
C ASP A 19 -8.65 -2.45 -9.48
N ALA A 20 -7.45 -2.74 -8.95
CA ALA A 20 -6.62 -1.76 -8.29
C ALA A 20 -5.12 -2.08 -8.42
N CYS A 21 -4.31 -1.05 -8.60
CA CYS A 21 -2.85 -1.16 -8.54
C CYS A 21 -2.28 0.09 -7.90
N VAL A 22 -1.34 -0.07 -6.98
CA VAL A 22 -0.62 1.04 -6.36
C VAL A 22 0.87 0.80 -6.49
N CYS A 23 1.56 1.82 -7.00
CA CYS A 23 3.02 1.85 -7.08
C CYS A 23 3.60 3.05 -6.34
N ASP A 24 4.86 2.91 -5.93
CA ASP A 24 5.68 4.03 -5.43
C ASP A 24 6.12 4.97 -6.57
N GLU A 25 6.91 5.99 -6.24
CA GLU A 25 7.41 7.00 -7.18
C GLU A 25 8.27 6.40 -8.30
N THR A 26 8.91 5.28 -8.02
CA THR A 26 9.76 4.53 -8.96
C THR A 26 9.01 3.43 -9.69
N ARG A 27 7.68 3.39 -9.58
CA ARG A 27 6.78 2.38 -10.16
C ARG A 27 6.96 0.97 -9.57
N ASN A 28 7.62 0.82 -8.43
CA ASN A 28 7.64 -0.48 -7.75
C ASN A 28 6.24 -0.82 -7.24
N LEU A 29 5.87 -2.08 -7.39
CA LEU A 29 4.56 -2.56 -6.97
C LEU A 29 4.44 -2.55 -5.43
N VAL A 30 3.48 -1.80 -4.91
CA VAL A 30 3.10 -1.81 -3.50
C VAL A 30 1.82 -2.62 -3.27
N PHE A 31 0.86 -2.53 -4.20
CA PHE A 31 -0.39 -3.30 -4.14
C PHE A 31 -0.91 -3.62 -5.54
N LEU A 32 -1.42 -4.84 -5.73
CA LEU A 32 -2.16 -5.28 -6.91
C LEU A 32 -3.38 -6.06 -6.44
N SER A 33 -4.54 -5.73 -6.99
CA SER A 33 -5.74 -6.53 -6.92
C SER A 33 -6.12 -6.94 -8.34
N ALA A 34 -6.18 -8.26 -8.56
CA ALA A 34 -6.35 -8.83 -9.89
C ALA A 34 -7.28 -10.05 -9.89
N TRP A 35 -7.94 -10.27 -11.02
CA TRP A 35 -8.94 -11.29 -11.25
C TRP A 35 -8.56 -12.14 -12.46
N ALA A 36 -8.57 -13.46 -12.29
CA ALA A 36 -8.28 -14.39 -13.38
C ALA A 36 -8.74 -15.82 -13.07
N ARG A 37 -8.69 -16.68 -14.09
CA ARG A 37 -8.76 -18.14 -13.90
C ARG A 37 -7.53 -18.64 -13.15
N ASP A 38 -7.68 -19.77 -12.47
CA ASP A 38 -6.60 -20.38 -11.66
C ASP A 38 -5.31 -20.57 -12.47
N THR A 39 -5.39 -21.10 -13.68
CA THR A 39 -4.22 -21.36 -14.53
C THR A 39 -3.47 -20.09 -14.90
N ALA A 40 -4.17 -19.05 -15.35
CA ALA A 40 -3.55 -17.77 -15.72
C ALA A 40 -2.92 -17.07 -14.51
N LEU A 41 -3.56 -17.18 -13.34
CA LEU A 41 -3.05 -16.61 -12.09
C LEU A 41 -1.80 -17.35 -11.59
N GLN A 42 -1.77 -18.68 -11.68
CA GLN A 42 -0.57 -19.47 -11.34
C GLN A 42 0.59 -19.18 -12.30
N GLU A 43 0.30 -19.07 -13.60
CA GLU A 43 1.32 -18.71 -14.60
C GLU A 43 1.90 -17.32 -14.29
N PHE A 44 1.06 -16.33 -14.06
CA PHE A 44 1.50 -14.98 -13.70
C PHE A 44 2.40 -14.99 -12.45
N LEU A 45 1.95 -15.64 -11.36
CA LEU A 45 2.73 -15.73 -10.13
C LEU A 45 4.06 -16.47 -10.31
N ALA A 46 4.08 -17.53 -11.11
CA ALA A 46 5.32 -18.24 -11.43
C ALA A 46 6.29 -17.32 -12.16
N ARG A 47 5.82 -16.63 -13.20
CA ARG A 47 6.63 -15.71 -13.99
C ARG A 47 7.24 -14.58 -13.14
N LEU A 48 6.55 -14.08 -12.13
CA LEU A 48 7.12 -13.08 -11.20
C LEU A 48 8.35 -13.58 -10.41
N THR A 49 8.51 -14.90 -10.27
CA THR A 49 9.62 -15.51 -9.50
C THR A 49 10.73 -16.11 -10.38
N LEU A 50 10.49 -16.23 -11.68
CA LEU A 50 11.42 -16.82 -12.63
C LEU A 50 12.43 -15.77 -13.13
N GLY A 51 13.61 -16.23 -13.52
CA GLY A 51 14.59 -15.37 -14.19
C GLY A 51 14.17 -15.07 -15.64
N TYR A 52 14.76 -14.03 -16.24
CA TYR A 52 14.50 -13.63 -17.63
C TYR A 52 14.67 -14.80 -18.63
N ALA A 53 15.68 -15.65 -18.43
CA ALA A 53 15.94 -16.82 -19.30
C ALA A 53 14.82 -17.89 -19.26
N GLU A 54 13.94 -17.84 -18.25
CA GLU A 54 12.83 -18.76 -18.04
C GLU A 54 11.47 -18.09 -18.30
N ASN A 55 11.46 -17.01 -19.10
CA ASN A 55 10.26 -16.21 -19.39
C ASN A 55 9.67 -15.53 -18.13
N GLY A 56 10.54 -15.18 -17.19
CA GLY A 56 10.21 -14.39 -16.01
C GLY A 56 9.72 -12.98 -16.34
N LEU A 57 9.03 -12.36 -15.39
CA LEU A 57 8.51 -11.00 -15.44
C LEU A 57 9.18 -10.15 -14.37
N ASP A 58 10.24 -9.44 -14.75
CA ASP A 58 10.89 -8.40 -13.94
C ASP A 58 10.11 -7.08 -13.95
N GLN A 59 9.29 -6.87 -14.97
CA GLN A 59 8.27 -5.83 -15.06
C GLN A 59 7.06 -6.34 -15.84
N PHE A 60 5.92 -5.70 -15.65
CA PHE A 60 4.72 -5.87 -16.48
C PHE A 60 4.05 -4.52 -16.70
N HIS A 61 3.11 -4.44 -17.64
CA HIS A 61 2.43 -3.19 -17.95
C HIS A 61 0.93 -3.26 -17.73
N ILE A 62 0.39 -2.23 -17.09
CA ILE A 62 -1.05 -2.01 -16.97
C ILE A 62 -1.50 -1.08 -18.09
N ILE A 63 -2.49 -1.52 -18.86
CA ILE A 63 -3.09 -0.73 -19.93
C ILE A 63 -4.15 0.19 -19.33
N GLN A 64 -3.91 1.51 -19.38
CA GLN A 64 -4.83 2.55 -18.94
C GLN A 64 -5.06 3.57 -20.06
N ASP A 65 -6.30 3.73 -20.51
CA ASP A 65 -6.70 4.71 -21.53
C ASP A 65 -5.81 4.66 -22.79
N GLY A 66 -5.44 3.44 -23.21
CA GLY A 66 -4.55 3.19 -24.36
C GLY A 66 -3.05 3.38 -24.10
N HIS A 67 -2.66 3.76 -22.89
CA HIS A 67 -1.26 3.89 -22.48
C HIS A 67 -0.82 2.66 -21.70
N SER A 68 0.40 2.20 -21.99
CA SER A 68 1.05 1.10 -21.29
C SER A 68 1.88 1.67 -20.13
N ILE A 69 1.49 1.36 -18.89
CA ILE A 69 2.12 1.89 -17.67
C ILE A 69 2.98 0.78 -17.04
N PRO A 70 4.30 0.98 -16.92
CA PRO A 70 5.17 -0.04 -16.35
C PRO A 70 4.98 -0.17 -14.84
N VAL A 71 5.08 -1.40 -14.36
CA VAL A 71 5.02 -1.81 -12.95
C VAL A 71 6.18 -2.77 -12.68
N PHE A 72 6.95 -2.49 -11.63
CA PHE A 72 8.12 -3.26 -11.24
C PHE A 72 7.84 -4.07 -9.96
N PRO A 73 7.48 -5.36 -10.07
CA PRO A 73 7.27 -6.21 -8.90
C PRO A 73 8.59 -6.62 -8.26
N ASN A 74 8.69 -6.47 -6.94
CA ASN A 74 9.76 -7.10 -6.17
C ASN A 74 9.20 -8.37 -5.49
N ALA A 75 9.32 -9.52 -6.17
CA ALA A 75 8.74 -10.78 -5.71
C ALA A 75 9.17 -11.17 -4.28
N ASP A 76 10.41 -10.85 -3.88
CA ASP A 76 10.92 -11.14 -2.54
C ASP A 76 10.23 -10.31 -1.45
N GLN A 77 9.68 -9.14 -1.80
CA GLN A 77 9.00 -8.24 -0.88
C GLN A 77 7.47 -8.35 -0.94
N LEU A 78 6.93 -9.13 -1.87
CA LEU A 78 5.50 -9.30 -2.03
C LEU A 78 4.97 -10.48 -1.21
N GLU A 79 3.82 -10.27 -0.59
CA GLU A 79 2.95 -11.31 -0.06
C GLU A 79 1.75 -11.49 -0.99
N LYS A 80 1.18 -12.70 -0.99
CA LYS A 80 -0.02 -13.00 -1.77
C LYS A 80 -1.17 -13.46 -0.87
N ARG A 81 -2.38 -13.02 -1.20
CA ARG A 81 -3.64 -13.58 -0.69
C ARG A 81 -4.54 -13.90 -1.86
N THR A 82 -5.18 -15.06 -1.83
CA THR A 82 -6.14 -15.44 -2.87
C THR A 82 -7.47 -15.84 -2.27
N THR A 83 -8.56 -15.50 -2.96
CA THR A 83 -9.90 -15.96 -2.64
C THR A 83 -10.53 -16.60 -3.87
N ARG A 84 -11.26 -17.71 -3.67
CA ARG A 84 -12.09 -18.34 -4.71
C ARG A 84 -13.51 -17.84 -4.58
N GLN A 85 -13.82 -16.72 -5.24
CA GLN A 85 -15.13 -16.08 -5.10
C GLN A 85 -16.22 -16.79 -5.92
N PHE A 86 -15.91 -17.23 -7.14
CA PHE A 86 -16.90 -17.89 -8.01
C PHE A 86 -16.45 -19.30 -8.37
N ARG A 87 -17.13 -20.30 -7.80
CA ARG A 87 -16.91 -21.73 -8.10
C ARG A 87 -17.98 -22.22 -9.07
N GLY A 88 -17.61 -23.14 -9.96
CA GLY A 88 -18.56 -23.86 -10.81
C GLY A 88 -19.24 -23.01 -11.88
N THR A 89 -18.61 -21.93 -12.34
CA THR A 89 -19.11 -21.19 -13.51
C THR A 89 -18.89 -22.02 -14.78
N LEU A 90 -19.63 -21.70 -15.85
CA LEU A 90 -19.43 -22.31 -17.18
C LEU A 90 -17.99 -22.18 -17.70
N PHE A 91 -17.21 -21.22 -17.18
CA PHE A 91 -15.85 -20.91 -17.59
C PHE A 91 -14.78 -21.33 -16.56
N GLY A 92 -15.16 -22.12 -15.54
CA GLY A 92 -14.27 -22.55 -14.46
C GLY A 92 -14.39 -21.71 -13.19
N SER A 93 -13.33 -21.67 -12.39
CA SER A 93 -13.29 -20.88 -11.15
C SER A 93 -12.58 -19.55 -11.38
N LEU A 94 -13.21 -18.45 -10.99
CA LEU A 94 -12.60 -17.12 -10.98
C LEU A 94 -11.99 -16.86 -9.60
N LEU A 95 -10.73 -16.47 -9.58
CA LEU A 95 -9.97 -16.15 -8.37
C LEU A 95 -9.73 -14.66 -8.29
N HIS A 96 -9.71 -14.17 -7.06
CA HIS A 96 -9.20 -12.85 -6.69
C HIS A 96 -7.81 -13.02 -6.09
N LEU A 97 -6.83 -12.29 -6.61
CA LEU A 97 -5.47 -12.22 -6.11
C LEU A 97 -5.20 -10.82 -5.57
N TRP A 98 -4.70 -10.75 -4.34
CA TRP A 98 -4.01 -9.59 -3.82
C TRP A 98 -2.52 -9.90 -3.75
N LEU A 99 -1.71 -9.05 -4.39
CA LEU A 99 -0.27 -8.96 -4.15
C LEU A 99 -0.01 -7.65 -3.43
N PHE A 100 0.80 -7.68 -2.38
CA PHE A 100 1.09 -6.47 -1.62
C PHE A 100 2.46 -6.55 -0.97
N ASP A 101 3.11 -5.40 -0.83
CA ASP A 101 4.38 -5.33 -0.11
C ASP A 101 4.17 -5.77 1.34
N LYS A 102 5.05 -6.63 1.86
CA LYS A 102 5.05 -7.15 3.24
C LYS A 102 4.93 -6.04 4.29
N ARG A 103 5.45 -4.85 3.98
CA ARG A 103 5.40 -3.66 4.86
C ARG A 103 4.03 -3.01 4.96
N CYS A 104 3.03 -3.50 4.20
CA CYS A 104 1.62 -3.16 4.37
C CYS A 104 0.98 -3.87 5.57
N THR A 105 1.54 -5.01 6.00
CA THR A 105 1.02 -5.82 7.12
C THR A 105 1.97 -5.86 8.30
N HIS A 106 3.28 -5.75 8.05
CA HIS A 106 4.32 -5.78 9.08
C HIS A 106 5.28 -4.61 8.87
N PRO A 107 5.17 -3.52 9.66
CA PRO A 107 6.10 -2.40 9.59
C PRO A 107 7.56 -2.85 9.72
N ASP A 108 8.43 -2.26 8.91
CA ASP A 108 9.87 -2.39 9.07
C ASP A 108 10.32 -1.51 10.24
N ARG A 109 10.34 -2.10 11.43
CA ARG A 109 10.71 -1.40 12.67
C ARG A 109 12.19 -1.02 12.72
N ALA A 110 13.05 -1.68 11.95
CA ALA A 110 14.48 -1.38 11.92
C ALA A 110 14.75 -0.11 11.11
N ASN A 111 14.04 0.06 9.99
CA ASN A 111 14.14 1.25 9.13
C ASN A 111 13.03 2.28 9.37
N HIS A 112 12.15 2.04 10.35
CA HIS A 112 11.00 2.88 10.69
C HIS A 112 10.10 3.20 9.50
N PHE A 113 9.84 2.18 8.68
CA PHE A 113 9.17 2.29 7.41
C PHE A 113 7.93 1.41 7.35
N ALA A 114 6.84 1.92 6.76
CA ALA A 114 5.66 1.13 6.48
C ALA A 114 4.85 1.67 5.29
N TYR A 115 4.00 0.81 4.74
CA TYR A 115 2.95 1.22 3.81
C TYR A 115 1.59 1.05 4.48
N ALA A 116 0.65 1.94 4.14
CA ALA A 116 -0.75 1.80 4.53
C ALA A 116 -1.60 1.75 3.27
N LEU A 117 -2.49 0.78 3.16
CA LEU A 117 -3.49 0.72 2.09
C LEU A 117 -4.80 1.28 2.62
N LEU A 118 -5.40 2.21 1.87
CA LEU A 118 -6.64 2.87 2.22
C LEU A 118 -7.61 2.81 1.05
N GLU A 119 -8.87 2.51 1.32
CA GLU A 119 -9.94 2.70 0.35
C GLU A 119 -10.10 4.19 0.03
N GLN A 120 -10.45 4.49 -1.21
CA GLN A 120 -10.70 5.85 -1.66
C GLN A 120 -11.87 6.47 -0.86
N GLY A 121 -11.60 7.61 -0.23
CA GLY A 121 -12.57 8.31 0.63
C GLY A 121 -12.47 7.98 2.12
N ALA A 122 -11.61 7.04 2.53
CA ALA A 122 -11.27 6.85 3.95
C ALA A 122 -10.53 8.08 4.50
N ASP A 123 -10.79 8.43 5.78
CA ASP A 123 -10.05 9.49 6.48
C ASP A 123 -8.63 8.99 6.84
N PRO A 124 -7.57 9.55 6.22
CA PRO A 124 -6.21 9.13 6.49
C PRO A 124 -5.79 9.39 7.94
N HIS A 125 -6.27 10.47 8.57
CA HIS A 125 -5.85 10.83 9.94
C HIS A 125 -6.26 9.77 10.96
N HIS A 126 -7.45 9.19 10.79
CA HIS A 126 -7.91 8.11 11.64
C HIS A 126 -7.23 6.78 11.31
N ALA A 127 -7.16 6.44 10.02
CA ALA A 127 -6.72 5.12 9.58
C ALA A 127 -5.22 4.89 9.76
N LEU A 128 -4.40 5.94 9.69
CA LEU A 128 -2.93 5.84 9.74
C LEU A 128 -2.37 5.81 11.16
N TRP A 129 -3.14 6.25 12.16
CA TRP A 129 -2.64 6.37 13.54
C TRP A 129 -2.13 5.05 14.13
N PRO A 130 -2.86 3.91 14.04
CA PRO A 130 -2.34 2.64 14.53
C PRO A 130 -0.99 2.27 13.91
N LEU A 131 -0.84 2.47 12.60
CA LEU A 131 0.40 2.18 11.87
C LEU A 131 1.56 3.06 12.37
N ILE A 132 1.31 4.35 12.59
CA ILE A 132 2.30 5.28 13.11
C ILE A 132 2.77 4.83 14.50
N THR A 133 1.82 4.49 15.38
CA THR A 133 2.15 4.04 16.75
C THR A 133 2.88 2.69 16.77
N GLU A 134 2.63 1.81 15.80
CA GLU A 134 3.32 0.54 15.70
C GLU A 134 4.74 0.68 15.13
N THR A 135 4.93 1.61 14.20
CA THR A 135 6.20 1.81 13.48
C THR A 135 7.17 2.70 14.26
N CYS A 136 6.65 3.69 14.99
CA CYS A 136 7.45 4.65 15.74
C CYS A 136 7.98 4.03 17.04
N PRO A 137 9.30 4.10 17.32
CA PRO A 137 9.85 3.60 18.57
C PRO A 137 9.58 4.53 19.77
N LEU A 138 9.09 5.75 19.52
CA LEU A 138 8.78 6.72 20.58
C LEU A 138 7.40 6.42 21.19
N PRO A 139 7.22 6.60 22.51
CA PRO A 139 5.95 6.37 23.17
C PRO A 139 4.96 7.51 22.86
N LEU A 140 4.26 7.38 21.73
CA LEU A 140 3.23 8.33 21.29
C LEU A 140 1.93 8.12 22.07
N LEU A 141 1.36 9.22 22.60
CA LEU A 141 0.09 9.19 23.31
C LEU A 141 -1.08 9.41 22.34
N GLN A 142 -2.23 8.81 22.63
CA GLN A 142 -3.40 8.87 21.74
C GLN A 142 -3.85 10.31 21.42
N HIS A 143 -3.79 11.23 22.39
CA HIS A 143 -4.17 12.63 22.19
C HIS A 143 -3.09 13.47 21.52
N TRP A 144 -1.92 12.89 21.20
CA TRP A 144 -0.89 13.53 20.37
C TRP A 144 -1.12 13.29 18.87
N ARG A 145 -2.16 12.55 18.50
CA ARG A 145 -2.41 12.12 17.11
C ARG A 145 -2.34 13.26 16.11
N GLU A 146 -3.14 14.29 16.31
CA GLU A 146 -3.24 15.44 15.40
C GLU A 146 -1.89 16.18 15.26
N PRO A 147 -1.25 16.67 16.34
CA PRO A 147 0.03 17.38 16.22
C PRO A 147 1.17 16.50 15.69
N VAL A 148 1.18 15.20 15.98
CA VAL A 148 2.17 14.26 15.42
C VAL A 148 1.94 14.09 13.92
N LEU A 149 0.71 13.87 13.47
CA LEU A 149 0.39 13.76 12.04
C LEU A 149 0.79 15.02 11.27
N GLU A 150 0.55 16.21 11.83
CA GLU A 150 0.97 17.48 11.23
C GLU A 150 2.50 17.52 11.04
N VAL A 151 3.28 17.13 12.06
CA VAL A 151 4.74 17.06 11.97
C VAL A 151 5.18 16.06 10.91
N LEU A 152 4.59 14.87 10.87
CA LEU A 152 4.97 13.83 9.91
C LEU A 152 4.71 14.27 8.46
N VAL A 153 3.58 14.92 8.19
CA VAL A 153 3.26 15.46 6.87
C VAL A 153 4.18 16.63 6.52
N GLN A 154 4.39 17.57 7.45
CA GLN A 154 5.24 18.75 7.23
C GLN A 154 6.69 18.35 6.90
N HIS A 155 7.21 17.32 7.56
CA HIS A 155 8.56 16.80 7.35
C HIS A 155 8.64 15.70 6.29
N GLN A 156 7.58 15.48 5.50
CA GLN A 156 7.57 14.50 4.41
C GLN A 156 7.81 13.04 4.87
N MET A 157 7.61 12.75 6.16
CA MET A 157 7.71 11.40 6.72
C MET A 157 6.44 10.58 6.48
N LEU A 158 5.31 11.25 6.22
CA LEU A 158 4.04 10.62 5.86
C LEU A 158 3.49 11.22 4.57
N GLN A 159 3.39 10.40 3.52
CA GLN A 159 3.07 10.88 2.17
C GLN A 159 2.13 9.91 1.44
N PRO A 160 1.17 10.40 0.65
CA PRO A 160 0.42 9.55 -0.27
C PRO A 160 1.32 9.10 -1.43
N LEU A 161 1.12 7.88 -1.92
CA LEU A 161 1.81 7.39 -3.12
C LEU A 161 1.14 7.92 -4.39
N PRO A 162 1.93 8.32 -5.42
CA PRO A 162 1.39 8.96 -6.61
C PRO A 162 0.79 7.99 -7.64
N GLY A 163 1.15 6.71 -7.60
CA GLY A 163 0.84 5.73 -8.64
C GLY A 163 -0.35 4.83 -8.34
N ALA A 164 -1.50 5.39 -7.98
CA ALA A 164 -2.71 4.61 -7.65
C ALA A 164 -3.70 4.53 -8.83
N LEU A 165 -4.19 3.32 -9.10
CA LEU A 165 -5.25 2.98 -10.03
C LEU A 165 -6.36 2.25 -9.27
N GLY A 166 -7.62 2.55 -9.60
CA GLY A 166 -8.78 1.95 -8.96
C GLY A 166 -9.14 2.63 -7.63
N ALA A 167 -9.83 1.87 -6.76
CA ALA A 167 -10.42 2.40 -5.53
C ALA A 167 -9.50 2.29 -4.30
N ILE A 168 -8.23 1.90 -4.47
CA ILE A 168 -7.26 1.76 -3.38
C ILE A 168 -6.15 2.78 -3.58
N ASN A 169 -5.86 3.54 -2.53
CA ASN A 169 -4.68 4.39 -2.43
C ASN A 169 -3.72 3.81 -1.40
N ALA A 170 -2.46 4.26 -1.44
CA ALA A 170 -1.51 3.93 -0.39
C ALA A 170 -0.82 5.17 0.16
N TRP A 171 -0.36 5.05 1.40
CA TRP A 171 0.49 6.01 2.06
C TRP A 171 1.80 5.35 2.46
N ARG A 172 2.89 6.10 2.36
CA ARG A 172 4.20 5.73 2.87
C ARG A 172 4.46 6.45 4.18
N LEU A 173 4.85 5.68 5.18
CA LEU A 173 5.48 6.16 6.40
C LEU A 173 6.97 5.86 6.33
N ASN A 174 7.80 6.88 6.48
CA ASN A 174 9.26 6.76 6.56
C ASN A 174 9.77 7.74 7.62
N LEU A 175 9.96 7.27 8.85
CA LEU A 175 10.29 8.12 9.98
C LEU A 175 11.77 8.48 10.00
N GLN A 176 12.06 9.77 10.15
CA GLN A 176 13.42 10.28 10.36
C GLN A 176 13.54 10.67 11.84
N LEU A 177 14.05 9.77 12.68
CA LEU A 177 14.04 9.96 14.14
C LEU A 177 14.91 11.14 14.59
N ASP A 178 16.00 11.39 13.89
CA ASP A 178 16.89 12.54 14.08
C ASP A 178 16.17 13.89 13.92
N VAL A 179 15.10 13.93 13.14
CA VAL A 179 14.23 15.11 12.98
C VAL A 179 13.01 15.03 13.89
N LEU A 180 12.40 13.85 14.03
CA LEU A 180 11.17 13.66 14.78
C LEU A 180 11.37 13.88 16.29
N GLU A 181 12.39 13.27 16.89
CA GLU A 181 12.69 13.37 18.32
C GLU A 181 12.85 14.81 18.80
N PRO A 182 13.74 15.65 18.20
CA PRO A 182 13.88 17.04 18.64
C PRO A 182 12.61 17.85 18.41
N THR A 183 11.87 17.59 17.32
CA THR A 183 10.62 18.30 17.01
C THR A 183 9.54 18.01 18.05
N LEU A 184 9.34 16.74 18.41
CA LEU A 184 8.40 16.38 19.48
C LEU A 184 8.87 16.94 20.84
N GLY A 185 10.18 16.89 21.13
CA GLY A 185 10.76 17.50 22.32
C GLY A 185 10.48 19.00 22.43
N ASP A 186 10.55 19.74 21.33
CA ASP A 186 10.20 21.16 21.27
C ASP A 186 8.71 21.41 21.50
N LEU A 187 7.84 20.58 20.93
CA LEU A 187 6.40 20.69 21.16
C LEU A 187 6.03 20.44 22.62
N ILE A 188 6.71 19.49 23.29
CA ILE A 188 6.57 19.25 24.72
C ILE A 188 7.04 20.47 25.52
N ARG A 189 8.24 21.00 25.23
CA ARG A 189 8.77 22.21 25.90
C ARG A 189 7.88 23.43 25.75
N ARG A 190 7.15 23.54 24.63
CA ARG A 190 6.20 24.62 24.34
C ARG A 190 4.79 24.36 24.91
N GLY A 191 4.57 23.23 25.60
CA GLY A 191 3.28 22.85 26.18
C GLY A 191 2.22 22.45 25.16
N ARG A 192 2.58 22.21 23.89
CA ARG A 192 1.66 21.73 22.85
C ARG A 192 1.42 20.23 22.93
N LEU A 193 2.41 19.48 23.43
CA LEU A 193 2.28 18.08 23.79
C LEU A 193 2.43 17.94 25.31
N ASN A 194 1.53 17.21 25.94
CA ASN A 194 1.51 17.00 27.38
C ASN A 194 1.26 15.52 27.72
N THR A 195 1.72 15.08 28.89
CA THR A 195 1.55 13.68 29.34
C THR A 195 0.20 13.41 30.00
N THR A 196 -0.58 14.46 30.28
CA THR A 196 -1.90 14.37 30.90
C THR A 196 -2.96 14.80 29.89
N THR A 197 -3.93 13.93 29.62
CA THR A 197 -5.12 14.29 28.86
C THR A 197 -5.86 15.37 29.67
N GLN A 198 -5.75 16.63 29.25
CA GLN A 198 -6.58 17.67 29.85
C GLN A 198 -8.02 17.39 29.44
N ALA A 199 -8.82 16.85 30.36
CA ALA A 199 -10.26 16.84 30.23
C ALA A 199 -10.70 18.30 30.05
N THR A 200 -11.12 18.63 28.83
CA THR A 200 -11.71 19.94 28.56
C THR A 200 -12.99 20.04 29.41
N PRO A 201 -13.16 21.08 30.24
CA PRO A 201 -14.40 21.30 30.98
C PRO A 201 -15.59 21.59 30.06
#